data_AF-A0A8C2ME41-F1
#
_entry.id   AF-A0A8C2ME41-F1
#
_cell.length_a   1.000
_cell.length_b   1.000
_cell.length_c   1.000
_cell.angle_alpha   90.00
_cell.angle_beta   90.00
_cell.angle_gamma   90.00
#
_symmetry.space_group_name_H-M   'P 1'
#
loop_
_entity.id
_entity.type
_entity.pdbx_description
1 polymer ?
#
loop_
_entity_poly.entity_id
_entity_poly.type
_entity_poly.pdbx_seq_one_letter_code
_entity_poly.pdbx_strand_id
1 'polypeptide(L)'
;MNVIWRNCICRLRQGKVPHRYQSGVHPVAPLGSRILTDPAKVFEHNMWDHMQWSKEEEAAARKKVEENSTTRVAPEEQVKFENDANKYWDTFYQTHKNKFFKDRNWLLREFPEILPVDQNTKEKMEESSWDQVRSNFSRMQGTETHCRKSCVSSDPLSKGRSNFSNLNSEEHNTGLGKTEHFPGSNATFRILEVGCGAGNSVFPILNTLQNIPGSFLYCCDFAPEAVELVKSHASYSEAHCSAFVHDVCDDGLAYPFPDGILDVILLVFVLSSIHPDRALFI
;
A
#
# COMPACT_ATOMS: atom_id res chain seq x y z
N MET A 1 14.24 -39.35 22.94
CA MET A 1 13.92 -38.05 23.58
C MET A 1 12.61 -37.57 22.99
N ASN A 2 11.63 -37.29 23.84
CA ASN A 2 10.23 -37.07 23.47
C ASN A 2 10.06 -35.78 22.65
N VAL A 3 9.51 -35.91 21.44
CA VAL A 3 9.08 -34.80 20.60
C VAL A 3 7.64 -34.47 21.00
N ILE A 4 7.46 -33.34 21.69
CA ILE A 4 6.14 -32.82 22.03
C ILE A 4 5.61 -32.10 20.80
N TRP A 5 4.73 -32.75 20.04
CA TRP A 5 3.88 -32.08 19.06
C TRP A 5 2.87 -31.22 19.82
N ARG A 6 3.09 -29.90 19.85
CA ARG A 6 2.05 -28.94 20.23
C ARG A 6 1.13 -28.75 19.03
N ASN A 7 -0.05 -29.37 19.10
CA ASN A 7 -1.17 -29.08 18.22
C ASN A 7 -1.60 -27.60 18.41
N CYS A 8 -1.12 -26.71 17.54
CA CYS A 8 -1.73 -25.40 17.36
C CYS A 8 -3.03 -25.61 16.57
N ILE A 9 -4.15 -25.65 17.30
CA ILE A 9 -5.47 -25.51 16.69
C ILE A 9 -5.61 -24.04 16.29
N CYS A 10 -5.20 -23.70 15.08
CA CYS A 10 -5.64 -22.47 14.43
C CYS A 10 -7.14 -22.60 14.22
N ARG A 11 -7.95 -22.01 15.11
CA ARG A 11 -9.35 -21.73 14.80
C ARG A 11 -9.36 -20.68 13.70
N LEU A 12 -9.31 -21.13 12.45
CA LEU A 12 -9.79 -20.34 11.33
C LEU A 12 -11.24 -19.99 11.65
N ARG A 13 -11.47 -18.77 12.17
CA ARG A 13 -12.80 -18.18 12.10
C ARG A 13 -13.08 -18.05 10.61
N GLN A 14 -13.96 -18.91 10.09
CA GLN A 14 -14.66 -18.68 8.84
C GLN A 14 -15.56 -17.45 9.03
N GLY A 15 -14.94 -16.26 9.13
CA GLY A 15 -15.62 -15.01 8.91
C GLY A 15 -15.99 -14.99 7.44
N LYS A 16 -17.29 -14.89 7.13
CA LYS A 16 -17.74 -14.56 5.78
C LYS A 16 -17.03 -13.27 5.40
N VAL A 17 -16.06 -13.36 4.49
CA VAL A 17 -15.41 -12.19 3.88
C VAL A 17 -16.55 -11.34 3.30
N PRO A 18 -16.73 -10.08 3.74
CA PRO A 18 -17.71 -9.20 3.13
C PRO A 18 -17.45 -9.18 1.63
N HIS A 19 -18.49 -9.39 0.84
CA HIS A 19 -18.37 -9.41 -0.61
C HIS A 19 -17.58 -8.19 -1.08
N ARG A 20 -16.43 -8.46 -1.71
CA ARG A 20 -15.57 -7.47 -2.33
C ARG A 20 -16.43 -6.68 -3.30
N TYR A 21 -16.49 -5.37 -3.14
CA TYR A 21 -17.24 -4.48 -4.02
C TYR A 21 -16.73 -4.68 -5.46
N GLN A 22 -17.51 -5.36 -6.30
CA GLN A 22 -17.23 -5.49 -7.73
C GLN A 22 -17.82 -4.25 -8.42
N SER A 23 -17.01 -3.21 -8.63
CA SER A 23 -17.39 -2.13 -9.53
C SER A 23 -17.48 -2.70 -10.94
N GLY A 24 -18.67 -2.64 -11.56
CA GLY A 24 -18.97 -3.24 -12.88
C GLY A 24 -18.26 -2.61 -14.08
N VAL A 25 -17.29 -1.73 -13.86
CA VAL A 25 -16.44 -1.15 -14.88
C VAL A 25 -14.99 -1.35 -14.45
N HIS A 26 -14.32 -2.30 -15.09
CA HIS A 26 -12.91 -2.58 -14.85
C HIS A 26 -12.06 -1.47 -15.51
N PRO A 27 -11.13 -0.82 -14.79
CA PRO A 27 -10.16 0.04 -15.44
C PRO A 27 -9.36 -0.80 -16.45
N VAL A 28 -9.18 -0.27 -17.65
CA VAL A 28 -8.29 -0.87 -18.65
C VAL A 28 -6.89 -0.84 -18.07
N ALA A 29 -6.44 -1.99 -17.57
CA ALA A 29 -5.10 -2.23 -17.08
C ALA A 29 -4.07 -1.69 -18.09
N PRO A 30 -3.29 -0.64 -17.77
CA PRO A 30 -2.16 -0.24 -18.62
C PRO A 30 -1.19 -1.42 -18.78
N LEU A 31 -0.40 -1.43 -19.85
CA LEU A 31 0.67 -2.41 -20.11
C LEU A 31 1.40 -2.79 -18.81
N GLY A 32 1.33 -4.05 -18.41
CA GLY A 32 2.03 -4.58 -17.24
C GLY A 32 1.27 -4.58 -15.92
N SER A 33 0.08 -3.97 -15.83
CA SER A 33 -0.74 -4.08 -14.62
C SER A 33 -1.47 -5.42 -14.56
N ARG A 34 -1.34 -6.10 -13.41
CA ARG A 34 -1.94 -7.39 -13.13
C ARG A 34 -3.06 -7.25 -12.12
N ILE A 35 -4.26 -7.66 -12.49
CA ILE A 35 -5.34 -7.88 -11.51
C ILE A 35 -5.28 -9.35 -11.11
N LEU A 36 -4.83 -9.64 -9.88
CA LEU A 36 -4.81 -10.99 -9.33
C LEU A 36 -6.25 -11.42 -9.02
N THR A 37 -6.90 -12.06 -9.99
CA THR A 37 -8.27 -12.60 -9.86
C THR A 37 -8.30 -13.95 -9.17
N ASP A 38 -7.26 -14.77 -9.36
CA ASP A 38 -7.07 -16.07 -8.72
C ASP A 38 -5.81 -16.05 -7.82
N PRO A 39 -5.97 -16.11 -6.49
CA PRO A 39 -4.87 -16.12 -5.54
C PRO A 39 -3.87 -17.27 -5.76
N ALA A 40 -4.31 -18.40 -6.31
CA ALA A 40 -3.45 -19.57 -6.53
C ALA A 40 -2.42 -19.35 -7.65
N LYS A 41 -2.66 -18.36 -8.52
CA LYS A 41 -1.88 -18.16 -9.75
C LYS A 41 -0.81 -17.10 -9.61
N VAL A 42 -0.48 -16.64 -8.40
CA VAL A 42 0.40 -15.48 -8.14
C VAL A 42 1.79 -15.58 -8.82
N PHE A 43 2.27 -16.77 -9.16
CA PHE A 43 3.55 -16.95 -9.87
C PHE A 43 3.42 -17.24 -11.37
N GLU A 44 2.21 -17.40 -11.90
CA GLU A 44 2.00 -17.73 -13.33
C GLU A 44 2.25 -16.56 -14.27
N HIS A 45 2.22 -15.32 -13.76
CA HIS A 45 2.34 -14.12 -14.58
C HIS A 45 3.22 -13.02 -13.97
N ASN A 46 4.19 -12.53 -14.72
CA ASN A 46 5.09 -11.43 -14.36
C ASN A 46 5.03 -10.25 -15.37
N MET A 47 5.56 -9.09 -14.95
CA MET A 47 5.60 -7.85 -15.73
C MET A 47 6.24 -8.01 -17.13
N TRP A 48 7.05 -9.05 -17.30
CA TRP A 48 7.85 -9.37 -18.49
C TRP A 48 7.38 -10.62 -19.22
N ASP A 49 6.19 -11.19 -18.95
CA ASP A 49 5.71 -12.41 -19.63
C ASP A 49 5.64 -12.26 -21.16
N HIS A 50 5.45 -11.02 -21.61
CA HIS A 50 5.42 -10.67 -23.03
C HIS A 50 6.82 -10.64 -23.66
N MET A 51 7.89 -10.57 -22.86
CA MET A 51 9.26 -10.77 -23.34
C MET A 51 9.55 -12.26 -23.49
N GLN A 52 9.44 -12.72 -24.74
CA GLN A 52 9.90 -14.04 -25.13
C GLN A 52 11.41 -14.02 -25.34
N TRP A 53 12.13 -14.83 -24.59
CA TRP A 53 13.58 -14.96 -24.74
C TRP A 53 13.91 -15.85 -25.92
N SER A 54 14.91 -15.46 -26.70
CA SER A 54 15.56 -16.38 -27.64
C SER A 54 16.27 -17.51 -26.87
N LYS A 55 16.52 -18.63 -27.55
CA LYS A 55 17.26 -19.75 -26.95
C LYS A 55 18.68 -19.33 -26.53
N GLU A 56 19.25 -18.40 -27.28
CA GLU A 56 20.56 -17.82 -27.07
C GLU A 56 20.60 -16.96 -25.80
N GLU A 57 19.62 -16.08 -25.61
CA GLU A 57 19.48 -15.24 -24.40
C GLU A 57 19.25 -16.10 -23.15
N GLU A 58 18.39 -17.11 -23.26
CA GLU A 58 18.11 -18.04 -22.17
C GLU A 58 19.34 -18.88 -21.79
N ALA A 59 20.12 -19.32 -22.78
CA ALA A 59 21.39 -20.00 -22.54
C ALA A 59 22.42 -19.05 -21.90
N ALA A 60 22.51 -17.79 -22.35
CA ALA A 60 23.43 -16.80 -21.79
C ALA A 60 23.09 -16.46 -20.33
N ALA A 61 21.80 -16.27 -20.03
CA ALA A 61 21.34 -16.04 -18.66
C ALA A 61 21.62 -17.22 -17.75
N ARG A 62 21.31 -18.46 -18.18
CA ARG A 62 21.65 -19.69 -17.44
C ARG A 62 23.14 -19.78 -17.15
N LYS A 63 23.98 -19.51 -18.15
CA LYS A 63 25.44 -19.51 -17.97
C LYS A 63 25.86 -18.48 -16.92
N LYS A 64 25.27 -17.29 -16.92
CA LYS A 64 25.57 -16.25 -15.93
C LYS A 64 25.14 -16.64 -14.52
N VAL A 65 24.00 -17.31 -14.38
CA VAL A 65 23.52 -17.85 -13.09
C VAL A 65 24.48 -18.91 -12.56
N GLU A 66 24.96 -19.82 -13.41
CA GLU A 66 25.94 -20.86 -13.01
C GLU A 66 27.28 -20.23 -12.58
N GLU A 67 27.79 -19.28 -13.37
CA GLU A 67 29.00 -18.50 -13.04
C GLU A 67 28.86 -17.81 -11.67
N ASN A 68 27.73 -17.13 -11.42
CA ASN A 68 27.47 -16.45 -10.15
C ASN A 68 27.26 -17.44 -8.99
N SER A 69 26.83 -18.68 -9.26
CA SER A 69 26.56 -19.70 -8.25
C SER A 69 27.79 -20.55 -7.89
N THR A 70 28.89 -20.37 -8.62
CA THR A 70 30.13 -21.15 -8.43
C THR A 70 30.80 -20.81 -7.10
N THR A 71 30.87 -19.53 -6.75
CA THR A 71 31.44 -19.07 -5.48
C THR A 71 30.31 -18.78 -4.52
N ARG A 72 30.14 -19.62 -3.50
CA ARG A 72 29.18 -19.41 -2.42
C ARG A 72 29.88 -18.85 -1.20
N VAL A 73 29.18 -18.00 -0.46
CA VAL A 73 29.59 -17.53 0.86
C VAL A 73 29.67 -18.74 1.79
N ALA A 74 30.72 -18.84 2.61
CA ALA A 74 30.87 -19.96 3.52
C ALA A 74 29.75 -19.94 4.59
N PRO A 75 29.27 -21.10 5.08
CA PRO A 75 28.15 -21.15 6.03
C PRO A 75 28.34 -20.26 7.27
N GLU A 76 29.55 -20.20 7.80
CA GLU A 76 29.92 -19.34 8.93
C GLU A 76 29.77 -17.84 8.62
N GLU A 77 30.06 -17.42 7.39
CA GLU A 77 29.90 -16.05 6.94
C GLU A 77 28.44 -15.73 6.64
N GLN A 78 27.64 -16.68 6.16
CA GLN A 78 26.20 -16.50 5.98
C GLN A 78 25.52 -16.17 7.31
N VAL A 79 25.77 -16.98 8.34
CA VAL A 79 25.24 -16.76 9.70
C VAL A 79 25.68 -15.41 10.24
N LYS A 80 26.93 -15.01 9.99
CA LYS A 80 27.44 -13.70 10.37
C LYS A 80 26.68 -12.56 9.66
N PHE A 81 26.53 -12.64 8.34
CA PHE A 81 25.84 -11.60 7.55
C PHE A 81 24.37 -11.49 7.92
N GLU A 82 23.71 -12.59 8.25
CA GLU A 82 22.32 -12.59 8.72
C GLU A 82 22.19 -11.94 10.11
N ASN A 83 23.02 -12.34 11.07
CA ASN A 83 22.95 -11.83 12.45
C ASN A 83 23.40 -10.37 12.58
N ASP A 84 24.38 -9.96 11.78
CA ASP A 84 24.95 -8.61 11.79
C ASP A 84 24.37 -7.71 10.69
N ALA A 85 23.33 -8.17 9.97
CA ALA A 85 22.71 -7.42 8.87
C ALA A 85 22.38 -5.97 9.27
N ASN A 86 21.78 -5.79 10.45
CA ASN A 86 21.43 -4.47 10.96
C ASN A 86 22.66 -3.56 11.09
N LYS A 87 23.79 -4.07 11.60
CA LYS A 87 25.04 -3.31 11.77
C LYS A 87 25.60 -2.87 10.42
N TYR A 88 25.54 -3.74 9.41
CA TYR A 88 26.03 -3.42 8.07
C TYR A 88 25.22 -2.32 7.41
N TRP A 89 23.89 -2.40 7.50
CA TRP A 89 23.01 -1.35 6.98
C TRP A 89 23.12 -0.05 7.76
N ASP A 90 23.22 -0.11 9.09
CA ASP A 90 23.44 1.07 9.93
C ASP A 90 24.75 1.78 9.56
N THR A 91 25.85 1.04 9.44
CA THR A 91 27.16 1.56 8.97
C THR A 91 27.06 2.17 7.58
N PHE A 92 26.30 1.52 6.68
CA PHE A 92 26.07 2.03 5.33
C PHE A 92 25.37 3.40 5.37
N TYR A 93 24.31 3.56 6.16
CA TYR A 93 23.58 4.82 6.27
C TYR A 93 24.38 5.91 7.00
N GLN A 94 25.19 5.56 8.00
CA GLN A 94 26.10 6.51 8.65
C GLN A 94 27.12 7.10 7.65
N THR A 95 27.62 6.24 6.76
CA THR A 95 28.64 6.62 5.77
C THR A 95 28.04 7.41 4.61
N HIS A 96 26.94 6.93 4.03
CA HIS A 96 26.40 7.47 2.77
C HIS A 96 25.25 8.47 2.96
N LYS A 97 24.59 8.47 4.12
CA LYS A 97 23.43 9.30 4.43
C LYS A 97 22.37 9.17 3.33
N ASN A 98 21.89 10.30 2.81
CA ASN A 98 20.92 10.38 1.72
C ASN A 98 21.56 10.52 0.31
N LYS A 99 22.87 10.25 0.15
CA LYS A 99 23.59 10.55 -1.10
C LYS A 99 23.72 9.37 -2.07
N PHE A 100 23.42 8.16 -1.61
CA PHE A 100 23.63 6.95 -2.40
C PHE A 100 22.50 6.70 -3.40
N PHE A 101 21.25 6.76 -2.94
CA PHE A 101 20.08 6.54 -3.77
C PHE A 101 19.48 7.87 -4.22
N LYS A 102 18.86 7.86 -5.41
CA LYS A 102 18.09 8.99 -5.93
C LYS A 102 16.65 8.89 -5.48
N ASP A 103 16.00 10.04 -5.35
CA ASP A 103 14.57 10.11 -5.08
C ASP A 103 13.75 9.44 -6.18
N ARG A 104 12.79 8.62 -5.77
CA ARG A 104 11.93 7.83 -6.65
C ARG A 104 10.73 8.65 -7.12
N ASN A 105 10.99 9.84 -7.65
CA ASN A 105 9.95 10.76 -8.17
C ASN A 105 9.07 10.15 -9.27
N TRP A 106 9.53 9.07 -9.91
CA TRP A 106 8.77 8.32 -10.91
C TRP A 106 7.70 7.41 -10.29
N LEU A 107 7.79 7.08 -8.99
CA LEU A 107 6.98 6.04 -8.36
C LEU A 107 5.48 6.30 -8.50
N LEU A 108 5.03 7.50 -8.15
CA LEU A 108 3.60 7.87 -8.24
C LEU A 108 3.10 8.05 -9.68
N ARG A 109 4.00 8.21 -10.64
CA ARG A 109 3.63 8.26 -12.06
C ARG A 109 3.35 6.86 -12.60
N GLU A 110 4.18 5.89 -12.23
CA GLU A 110 4.03 4.50 -12.67
C GLU A 110 2.94 3.77 -11.87
N PHE A 111 2.76 4.12 -10.58
CA PHE A 111 1.81 3.50 -9.67
C PHE A 111 0.89 4.55 -9.02
N PRO A 112 -0.03 5.15 -9.79
CA PRO A 112 -0.97 6.15 -9.26
C PRO A 112 -1.89 5.59 -8.16
N GLU A 113 -2.12 4.26 -8.13
CA GLU A 113 -2.92 3.55 -7.13
C GLU A 113 -2.34 3.60 -5.71
N ILE A 114 -1.09 4.04 -5.54
CA ILE A 114 -0.50 4.32 -4.23
C ILE A 114 -1.26 5.44 -3.51
N LEU A 115 -1.84 6.36 -4.27
CA LEU A 115 -2.57 7.50 -3.72
C LEU A 115 -4.06 7.16 -3.53
N PRO A 116 -4.74 7.78 -2.55
CA PRO A 116 -6.18 7.65 -2.41
C PRO A 116 -6.89 8.14 -3.68
N VAL A 117 -7.90 7.38 -4.10
CA VAL A 117 -8.75 7.76 -5.25
C VAL A 117 -9.67 8.89 -4.81
N ASP A 118 -9.51 10.08 -5.40
CA ASP A 118 -10.39 11.21 -5.15
C ASP A 118 -11.83 10.87 -5.61
N GLN A 119 -12.82 11.07 -4.74
CA GLN A 119 -14.22 10.70 -5.00
C GLN A 119 -14.80 11.43 -6.23
N ASN A 120 -14.31 12.65 -6.52
CA ASN A 120 -14.65 13.40 -7.74
C ASN A 120 -14.15 12.74 -9.04
N THR A 121 -13.12 11.88 -8.96
CA THR A 121 -12.57 11.18 -10.13
C THR A 121 -13.41 9.95 -10.49
N LYS A 122 -14.07 9.33 -9.50
CA LYS A 122 -15.03 8.23 -9.74
C LYS A 122 -16.24 8.71 -10.56
N GLU A 123 -16.78 9.87 -10.23
CA GLU A 123 -17.92 10.46 -10.96
C GLU A 123 -17.55 10.80 -12.41
N LYS A 124 -16.35 11.35 -12.66
CA LYS A 124 -15.87 11.62 -14.03
C LYS A 124 -15.57 10.36 -14.85
N MET A 125 -15.03 9.31 -14.22
CA MET A 125 -14.81 8.03 -14.91
C MET A 125 -16.13 7.36 -15.27
N GLU A 126 -17.14 7.43 -14.41
CA GLU A 126 -18.49 6.91 -14.67
C GLU A 126 -19.24 7.75 -15.72
N GLU A 127 -19.18 9.09 -15.69
CA GLU A 127 -19.79 9.95 -16.72
C GLU A 127 -19.17 9.73 -18.12
N SER A 128 -17.84 9.62 -18.20
CA SER A 128 -17.16 9.35 -19.49
C SER A 128 -17.53 7.97 -20.07
N SER A 129 -17.78 6.99 -19.21
CA SER A 129 -18.22 5.64 -19.59
C SER A 129 -19.66 5.66 -20.11
N TRP A 130 -20.57 6.41 -19.48
CA TRP A 130 -21.96 6.54 -19.92
C TRP A 130 -22.13 7.39 -21.18
N ASP A 131 -21.30 8.41 -21.40
CA ASP A 131 -21.37 9.25 -22.60
C ASP A 131 -20.93 8.50 -23.87
N GLN A 132 -19.96 7.59 -23.74
CA GLN A 132 -19.52 6.74 -24.84
C GLN A 132 -20.58 5.66 -25.20
N VAL A 133 -21.33 5.17 -24.21
CA VAL A 133 -22.48 4.26 -24.43
C VAL A 133 -23.66 5.03 -25.06
N ARG A 134 -23.92 6.27 -24.63
CA ARG A 134 -25.01 7.11 -25.15
C ARG A 134 -24.78 7.56 -26.59
N SER A 135 -23.53 7.85 -26.95
CA SER A 135 -23.12 8.16 -28.32
C SER A 135 -23.38 7.01 -29.28
N ASN A 136 -23.09 5.77 -28.86
CA ASN A 136 -23.32 4.57 -29.67
C ASN A 136 -24.80 4.18 -29.80
N PHE A 137 -25.65 4.54 -28.83
CA PHE A 137 -27.09 4.26 -28.89
C PHE A 137 -27.85 5.23 -29.81
N SER A 138 -27.37 6.46 -29.98
CA SER A 138 -28.02 7.49 -30.82
C SER A 138 -27.92 7.24 -32.33
N ARG A 139 -27.17 6.21 -32.77
CA ARG A 139 -26.94 5.92 -34.19
C ARG A 139 -27.86 4.84 -34.78
N MET A 140 -28.73 4.25 -33.98
CA MET A 140 -29.76 3.31 -34.42
C MET A 140 -31.07 3.51 -33.64
N GLN A 141 -31.87 4.50 -34.04
CA GLN A 141 -33.33 4.41 -34.14
C GLN A 141 -33.88 5.78 -34.56
N GLY A 142 -34.11 5.93 -35.86
CA GLY A 142 -35.16 6.82 -36.33
C GLY A 142 -36.48 6.06 -36.31
N THR A 143 -37.49 6.60 -35.65
CA THR A 143 -38.87 6.76 -36.14
C THR A 143 -39.72 7.41 -35.04
N GLU A 144 -40.55 8.35 -35.47
CA GLU A 144 -41.33 9.30 -34.68
C GLU A 144 -42.49 8.65 -33.90
N THR A 145 -42.85 9.17 -32.72
CA THR A 145 -44.19 9.75 -32.52
C THR A 145 -44.32 10.57 -31.23
N HIS A 146 -45.19 11.57 -31.33
CA HIS A 146 -45.51 12.68 -30.45
C HIS A 146 -46.13 12.30 -29.08
N CYS A 147 -45.78 13.00 -27.99
CA CYS A 147 -46.77 13.64 -27.11
C CYS A 147 -46.15 14.69 -26.15
N ARG A 148 -46.80 15.86 -26.09
CA ARG A 148 -46.49 17.05 -25.28
C ARG A 148 -46.96 16.91 -23.83
N LYS A 149 -46.23 17.57 -22.90
CA LYS A 149 -46.67 18.55 -21.85
C LYS A 149 -45.57 18.60 -20.75
N SER A 150 -44.81 19.69 -20.57
CA SER A 150 -45.06 20.87 -19.69
C SER A 150 -45.42 20.46 -18.24
N CYS A 151 -44.87 20.98 -17.13
CA CYS A 151 -44.41 22.32 -16.73
C CYS A 151 -43.51 22.18 -15.46
N VAL A 152 -42.43 22.94 -15.25
CA VAL A 152 -42.30 24.24 -14.54
C VAL A 152 -42.41 24.20 -12.99
N SER A 153 -41.26 24.56 -12.38
CA SER A 153 -40.99 25.42 -11.20
C SER A 153 -41.04 24.95 -9.74
N SER A 154 -39.96 25.40 -9.06
CA SER A 154 -39.85 26.17 -7.78
C SER A 154 -39.53 25.47 -6.45
N ASP A 155 -38.29 25.75 -6.01
CA ASP A 155 -37.75 25.93 -4.64
C ASP A 155 -38.64 26.80 -3.70
N PRO A 156 -38.20 27.19 -2.48
CA PRO A 156 -37.67 26.44 -1.32
C PRO A 156 -38.35 26.89 0.00
N LEU A 157 -38.11 26.23 1.15
CA LEU A 157 -37.79 26.94 2.42
C LEU A 157 -37.37 25.99 3.56
N SER A 158 -36.14 26.19 4.02
CA SER A 158 -35.63 25.82 5.35
C SER A 158 -35.17 27.15 5.99
N LYS A 159 -35.02 27.37 7.29
CA LYS A 159 -34.96 26.56 8.51
C LYS A 159 -35.11 27.56 9.67
N GLY A 160 -35.90 27.22 10.69
CA GLY A 160 -35.94 27.93 11.96
C GLY A 160 -34.78 27.52 12.86
N ARG A 161 -34.16 28.52 13.49
CA ARG A 161 -33.07 28.43 14.46
C ARG A 161 -33.62 28.17 15.87
N SER A 162 -32.98 27.31 16.66
CA SER A 162 -32.94 27.50 18.11
C SER A 162 -31.68 26.87 18.72
N ASN A 163 -30.96 27.69 19.48
CA ASN A 163 -29.87 27.32 20.36
C ASN A 163 -30.47 26.87 21.69
N PHE A 164 -29.93 25.84 22.34
CA PHE A 164 -29.94 25.74 23.80
C PHE A 164 -28.72 24.99 24.32
N SER A 165 -28.40 25.32 25.57
CA SER A 165 -27.12 25.33 26.27
C SER A 165 -26.73 24.03 26.97
N ASN A 166 -25.43 23.97 27.29
CA ASN A 166 -24.73 23.02 28.18
C ASN A 166 -25.49 22.58 29.44
N LEU A 167 -25.32 21.30 29.79
CA LEU A 167 -25.27 20.85 31.18
C LEU A 167 -24.56 19.49 31.30
N ASN A 168 -23.59 19.44 32.22
CA ASN A 168 -22.82 18.27 32.61
C ASN A 168 -23.71 17.17 33.20
N SER A 169 -23.45 15.92 32.85
CA SER A 169 -23.77 14.76 33.68
C SER A 169 -22.62 13.77 33.58
N GLU A 170 -22.00 13.48 34.72
CA GLU A 170 -21.16 12.31 34.88
C GLU A 170 -22.06 11.07 34.78
N GLU A 171 -21.83 10.26 33.76
CA GLU A 171 -22.39 8.91 33.69
C GLU A 171 -21.25 7.90 33.53
N HIS A 172 -21.18 7.01 34.51
CA HIS A 172 -20.55 5.71 34.38
C HIS A 172 -21.16 4.98 33.17
N ASN A 173 -20.41 4.87 32.07
CA ASN A 173 -20.83 4.11 30.90
C ASN A 173 -19.83 2.99 30.60
N THR A 174 -20.20 1.79 31.01
CA THR A 174 -19.68 0.53 30.48
C THR A 174 -20.00 0.43 28.99
N GLY A 175 -18.97 0.35 28.14
CA GLY A 175 -19.08 -0.11 26.75
C GLY A 175 -19.37 0.95 25.69
N LEU A 176 -18.34 1.72 25.31
CA LEU A 176 -18.22 2.30 23.97
C LEU A 176 -16.74 2.29 23.59
N GLY A 177 -16.40 1.70 22.44
CA GLY A 177 -15.02 1.39 22.05
C GLY A 177 -14.10 2.59 22.21
N LYS A 178 -13.08 2.45 23.06
CA LYS A 178 -11.98 3.41 23.09
C LYS A 178 -11.36 3.38 21.69
N THR A 179 -11.52 4.45 20.93
CA THR A 179 -10.68 4.70 19.77
C THR A 179 -9.25 4.73 20.29
N GLU A 180 -8.50 3.64 20.08
CA GLU A 180 -7.10 3.61 20.45
C GLU A 180 -6.40 4.74 19.71
N HIS A 181 -5.74 5.61 20.47
CA HIS A 181 -5.05 6.77 19.91
C HIS A 181 -3.67 6.30 19.42
N PHE A 182 -3.57 6.01 18.13
CA PHE A 182 -2.32 5.70 17.43
C PHE A 182 -1.99 6.80 16.39
N PRO A 183 -0.70 6.96 15.98
CA PRO A 183 -0.32 7.91 14.94
C PRO A 183 -1.14 7.68 13.67
N GLY A 184 -1.76 8.71 13.10
CA GLY A 184 -2.62 8.53 11.91
C GLY A 184 -4.00 7.90 12.18
N SER A 185 -4.45 7.82 13.44
CA SER A 185 -5.79 7.30 13.79
C SER A 185 -6.94 8.04 13.09
N ASN A 186 -6.79 9.36 12.85
CA ASN A 186 -7.77 10.17 12.13
C ASN A 186 -7.73 10.02 10.59
N ALA A 187 -6.73 9.32 10.04
CA ALA A 187 -6.62 9.13 8.60
C ALA A 187 -7.63 8.09 8.10
N THR A 188 -8.15 8.31 6.90
CA THR A 188 -9.03 7.39 6.18
C THR A 188 -8.29 6.58 5.12
N PHE A 189 -7.04 6.93 4.82
CA PHE A 189 -6.17 6.21 3.90
C PHE A 189 -4.75 6.13 4.46
N ARG A 190 -4.19 4.92 4.57
CA ARG A 190 -2.91 4.68 5.25
C ARG A 190 -1.97 3.81 4.41
N ILE A 191 -0.73 4.26 4.30
CA ILE A 191 0.33 3.59 3.55
C ILE A 191 1.42 3.14 4.53
N LEU A 192 2.02 1.97 4.32
CA LEU A 192 3.26 1.55 4.96
C LEU A 192 4.36 1.36 3.92
N GLU A 193 5.48 2.08 4.02
CA GLU A 193 6.72 1.74 3.31
C GLU A 193 7.65 0.92 4.22
N VAL A 194 7.89 -0.33 3.83
CA VAL A 194 8.89 -1.20 4.47
C VAL A 194 10.24 -1.00 3.81
N GLY A 195 11.31 -0.92 4.59
CA GLY A 195 12.67 -0.68 4.10
C GLY A 195 12.82 0.75 3.57
N CYS A 196 12.41 1.73 4.36
CA CYS A 196 12.34 3.13 3.92
C CYS A 196 13.71 3.75 3.61
N GLY A 197 14.80 3.17 4.14
CA GLY A 197 16.15 3.69 3.98
C GLY A 197 16.24 5.17 4.37
N ALA A 198 16.95 5.97 3.57
CA ALA A 198 17.06 7.41 3.77
C ALA A 198 15.84 8.23 3.29
N GLY A 199 14.72 7.58 2.95
CA GLY A 199 13.46 8.23 2.60
C GLY A 199 13.28 8.62 1.12
N ASN A 200 14.07 8.03 0.21
CA ASN A 200 14.04 8.39 -1.21
C ASN A 200 12.70 8.08 -1.92
N SER A 201 11.86 7.20 -1.39
CA SER A 201 10.45 7.07 -1.82
C SER A 201 9.50 7.79 -0.86
N VAL A 202 9.78 7.71 0.45
CA VAL A 202 9.01 8.39 1.51
C VAL A 202 8.73 9.85 1.17
N PHE A 203 9.74 10.65 0.83
CA PHE A 203 9.54 12.10 0.63
C PHE A 203 8.76 12.43 -0.64
N PRO A 204 9.03 11.82 -1.81
CA PRO A 204 8.13 11.95 -2.96
C PRO A 204 6.66 11.61 -2.64
N ILE A 205 6.41 10.52 -1.89
CA ILE A 205 5.04 10.13 -1.48
C ILE A 205 4.45 11.18 -0.54
N LEU A 206 5.19 11.54 0.52
CA LEU A 206 4.75 12.47 1.56
C LEU A 206 4.43 13.85 0.98
N ASN A 207 5.24 14.37 0.05
CA ASN A 207 4.99 15.65 -0.61
C ASN A 207 3.66 15.67 -1.38
N THR A 208 3.22 14.53 -1.91
CA THR A 208 1.90 14.42 -2.55
C THR A 208 0.79 14.27 -1.51
N LEU A 209 0.97 13.40 -0.51
CA LEU A 209 -0.05 13.13 0.52
C LEU A 209 -0.35 14.34 1.41
N GLN A 210 0.60 15.24 1.63
CA GLN A 210 0.37 16.49 2.39
C GLN A 210 -0.75 17.35 1.80
N ASN A 211 -1.05 17.21 0.51
CA ASN A 211 -2.14 17.93 -0.15
C ASN A 211 -3.46 17.12 -0.18
N ILE A 212 -3.49 15.93 0.42
CA ILE A 212 -4.65 15.04 0.42
C ILE A 212 -5.09 14.77 1.87
N PRO A 213 -6.12 15.49 2.35
CA PRO A 213 -6.63 15.32 3.71
C PRO A 213 -7.02 13.87 4.00
N GLY A 214 -6.81 13.44 5.25
CA GLY A 214 -7.14 12.07 5.67
C GLY A 214 -6.15 11.00 5.20
N SER A 215 -4.96 11.38 4.71
CA SER A 215 -3.89 10.45 4.38
C SER A 215 -2.82 10.39 5.49
N PHE A 216 -2.23 9.21 5.71
CA PHE A 216 -1.11 9.06 6.64
C PHE A 216 -0.09 8.03 6.13
N LEU A 217 1.20 8.34 6.27
CA LEU A 217 2.30 7.49 5.82
C LEU A 217 3.05 6.91 7.03
N TYR A 218 3.05 5.60 7.15
CA TYR A 218 4.00 4.88 7.98
C TYR A 218 5.22 4.53 7.14
N CYS A 219 6.40 4.58 7.73
CA CYS A 219 7.60 4.06 7.11
C CYS A 219 8.49 3.41 8.16
N CYS A 220 9.10 2.29 7.83
CA CYS A 220 9.99 1.59 8.73
C CYS A 220 11.24 1.06 8.04
N ASP A 221 12.30 0.97 8.81
CA ASP A 221 13.52 0.29 8.45
C ASP A 221 14.04 -0.43 9.70
N PHE A 222 14.70 -1.56 9.52
CA PHE A 222 15.32 -2.27 10.63
C PHE A 222 16.63 -1.60 11.09
N ALA A 223 17.24 -0.75 10.25
CA ALA A 223 18.41 0.05 10.58
C ALA A 223 18.01 1.37 11.28
N PRO A 224 18.43 1.62 12.53
CA PRO A 224 18.11 2.85 13.25
C PRO A 224 18.58 4.13 12.56
N GLU A 225 19.78 4.15 11.97
CA GLU A 225 20.30 5.32 11.26
C GLU A 225 19.44 5.69 10.04
N ALA A 226 18.85 4.71 9.34
CA ALA A 226 17.95 4.97 8.23
C ALA A 226 16.71 5.75 8.70
N VAL A 227 16.09 5.30 9.78
CA VAL A 227 14.92 5.94 10.39
C VAL A 227 15.27 7.35 10.88
N GLU A 228 16.46 7.53 11.46
CA GLU A 228 16.93 8.84 11.92
C GLU A 228 17.14 9.82 10.75
N LEU A 229 17.69 9.36 9.63
CA LEU A 229 17.81 10.17 8.41
C LEU A 229 16.44 10.64 7.90
N VAL A 230 15.41 9.79 7.98
CA VAL A 230 14.03 10.16 7.62
C VAL A 230 13.48 11.21 8.59
N LYS A 231 13.62 11.00 9.91
CA LYS A 231 13.12 11.92 10.94
C LYS A 231 13.81 13.28 10.91
N SER A 232 15.10 13.30 10.61
CA SER A 232 15.92 14.51 10.51
C SER A 232 15.68 15.32 9.23
N HIS A 233 14.91 14.80 8.27
CA HIS A 233 14.65 15.49 7.01
C HIS A 233 13.68 16.68 7.20
N ALA A 234 13.94 17.79 6.52
CA ALA A 234 13.17 19.04 6.69
C ALA A 234 11.67 18.91 6.36
N SER A 235 11.31 18.00 5.45
CA SER A 235 9.91 17.73 5.08
C SER A 235 9.21 16.72 5.99
N TYR A 236 9.91 16.12 6.97
CA TYR A 236 9.31 15.19 7.91
C TYR A 236 8.33 15.92 8.84
N SER A 237 7.16 15.32 9.05
CA SER A 237 6.12 15.86 9.92
C SER A 237 5.36 14.72 10.57
N GLU A 238 5.38 14.65 11.90
CA GLU A 238 4.66 13.64 12.68
C GLU A 238 3.13 13.69 12.49
N ALA A 239 2.62 14.82 11.99
CA ALA A 239 1.21 14.96 11.65
C ALA A 239 0.79 14.14 10.42
N HIS A 240 1.72 13.84 9.52
CA HIS A 240 1.45 13.17 8.24
C HIS A 240 2.24 11.87 8.05
N CYS A 241 3.31 11.68 8.83
CA CYS A 241 4.22 10.57 8.69
C CYS A 241 4.66 10.03 10.06
N SER A 242 4.82 8.72 10.20
CA SER A 242 5.44 8.09 11.36
C SER A 242 6.55 7.15 10.90
N ALA A 243 7.80 7.54 11.17
CA ALA A 243 8.99 6.72 10.93
C ALA A 243 9.37 5.92 12.19
N PHE A 244 9.61 4.61 12.07
CA PHE A 244 9.95 3.75 13.22
C PHE A 244 10.90 2.62 12.85
N VAL A 245 11.68 2.16 13.83
CA VAL A 245 12.59 1.02 13.65
C VAL A 245 11.79 -0.27 13.75
N HIS A 246 11.89 -1.14 12.75
CA HIS A 246 11.17 -2.41 12.74
C HIS A 246 11.86 -3.45 11.85
N ASP A 247 12.13 -4.63 12.41
CA ASP A 247 12.52 -5.81 11.64
C ASP A 247 11.26 -6.59 11.27
N VAL A 248 10.89 -6.56 9.98
CA VAL A 248 9.71 -7.29 9.47
C VAL A 248 9.85 -8.81 9.54
N CYS A 249 11.04 -9.32 9.84
CA CYS A 249 11.26 -10.74 10.07
C CYS A 249 11.11 -11.15 11.55
N ASP A 250 10.85 -10.20 12.46
CA ASP A 250 10.65 -10.45 13.90
C ASP A 250 9.14 -10.37 14.24
N ASP A 251 8.52 -11.53 14.45
CA ASP A 251 7.10 -11.67 14.76
C ASP A 251 6.73 -11.20 16.18
N GLY A 252 7.72 -10.92 17.03
CA GLY A 252 7.55 -10.40 18.37
C GLY A 252 7.39 -8.89 18.43
N LEU A 253 7.68 -8.16 17.34
CA LEU A 253 7.63 -6.71 17.31
C LEU A 253 6.23 -6.20 16.99
N ALA A 254 5.70 -5.34 17.87
CA ALA A 254 4.43 -4.67 17.62
C ALA A 254 4.61 -3.49 16.66
N TYR A 255 3.67 -3.33 15.73
CA TYR A 255 3.54 -2.12 14.94
C TYR A 255 2.95 -0.98 15.78
N PRO A 256 3.25 0.30 15.45
CA PRO A 256 2.69 1.46 16.14
C PRO A 256 1.22 1.73 15.74
N PHE A 257 0.53 0.72 15.23
CA PHE A 257 -0.84 0.80 14.75
C PHE A 257 -1.54 -0.58 14.82
N PRO A 258 -2.88 -0.63 14.91
CA PRO A 258 -3.64 -1.88 14.91
C PRO A 258 -3.60 -2.64 13.58
N ASP A 259 -3.85 -3.94 13.63
CA ASP A 259 -3.97 -4.79 12.43
C ASP A 259 -5.13 -4.37 11.52
N GLY A 260 -4.95 -4.55 10.22
CA GLY A 260 -6.02 -4.39 9.21
C GLY A 260 -6.39 -2.95 8.87
N ILE A 261 -5.57 -1.97 9.23
CA ILE A 261 -5.85 -0.54 8.96
C ILE A 261 -5.15 0.04 7.72
N LEU A 262 -4.23 -0.72 7.12
CA LEU A 262 -3.40 -0.26 6.00
C LEU A 262 -4.12 -0.51 4.68
N ASP A 263 -4.11 0.49 3.81
CA ASP A 263 -4.67 0.41 2.45
C ASP A 263 -3.59 -0.02 1.43
N VAL A 264 -2.34 0.42 1.64
CA VAL A 264 -1.21 0.15 0.75
C VAL A 264 0.03 -0.24 1.57
N ILE A 265 0.72 -1.29 1.13
CA ILE A 265 2.05 -1.65 1.65
C ILE A 265 3.03 -1.63 0.48
N LEU A 266 4.14 -0.89 0.64
CA LEU A 266 5.21 -0.75 -0.32
C LEU A 266 6.45 -1.49 0.16
N LEU A 267 6.96 -2.41 -0.66
CA LEU A 267 8.19 -3.16 -0.42
C LEU A 267 9.15 -2.96 -1.59
N VAL A 268 9.90 -1.86 -1.58
CA VAL A 268 10.81 -1.51 -2.69
C VAL A 268 12.21 -2.07 -2.41
N PHE A 269 12.61 -3.10 -3.15
CA PHE A 269 13.89 -3.83 -2.98
C PHE A 269 14.10 -4.50 -1.60
N VAL A 270 13.02 -4.77 -0.87
CA VAL A 270 13.05 -5.40 0.47
C VAL A 270 13.08 -6.92 0.38
N LEU A 271 12.17 -7.54 -0.37
CA LEU A 271 12.03 -9.01 -0.34
C LEU A 271 13.29 -9.73 -0.82
N SER A 272 14.08 -9.11 -1.70
CA SER A 272 15.36 -9.65 -2.17
C SER A 272 16.48 -9.62 -1.12
N SER A 273 16.35 -8.84 -0.05
CA SER A 273 17.34 -8.78 1.05
C SER A 273 16.99 -9.70 2.21
N ILE A 274 15.90 -10.45 2.12
CA ILE A 274 15.41 -11.34 3.17
C ILE A 274 15.58 -12.79 2.70
N HIS A 275 16.16 -13.63 3.56
CA HIS A 275 16.29 -15.05 3.27
C HIS A 275 14.89 -15.66 3.05
N PRO A 276 14.65 -16.50 2.02
CA PRO A 276 13.31 -17.01 1.72
C PRO A 276 12.59 -17.68 2.90
N ASP A 277 13.34 -18.40 3.75
CA ASP A 277 12.77 -19.06 4.94
C ASP A 277 12.28 -18.08 6.02
N ARG A 278 12.76 -16.83 5.99
CA ARG A 278 12.34 -15.74 6.89
C ARG A 278 11.21 -14.89 6.28
N ALA A 279 11.05 -14.93 4.95
CA ALA A 279 10.03 -14.15 4.24
C ALA A 279 8.61 -14.74 4.36
N LEU A 280 8.45 -15.96 4.89
CA LEU A 280 7.16 -16.65 5.05
C LEU A 280 6.16 -15.91 5.98
N PHE A 281 6.61 -14.87 6.67
CA PHE A 281 5.86 -14.17 7.72
C PHE A 281 5.52 -12.71 7.38
N ILE A 282 5.86 -12.25 6.17
CA ILE A 282 5.57 -10.89 5.64
C ILE A 282 4.31 -10.95 4.77
#